data_AF-A0AAX4IDR4-F1
#
_entry.id   AF-A0AAX4IDR4-F1
#
_cell.length_a   1.000
_cell.length_b   1.000
_cell.length_c   1.000
_cell.angle_alpha   90.00
_cell.angle_beta   90.00
_cell.angle_gamma   90.00
#
_symmetry.space_group_name_H-M   'P 1'
#
loop_
_entity.id
_entity.type
_entity.pdbx_description
1 polymer ?
#
loop_
_entity_poly.entity_id
_entity_poly.type
_entity_poly.pdbx_seq_one_letter_code
_entity_poly.pdbx_strand_id
1 'polypeptide(L)'
;MSGEGPESIPTSADPRSRRPTKKRALTPVTEHAKHLESLFSKPDQEIRLPPAPGAVAKRAVAAPPEIVTNVQGSSAGAGSGEFHVYKASRRREYDRLRAMDEEVKQEKANEEFERQKAERAARDEERTRKNREKREKKKQKVKRGPAATGAGGAAPIVKVTAPTVKADDAKDANGGSKGTDTATPEAASSAGLVIHDDD
;
A
#
# COMPACT_ATOMS: atom_id res chain seq x y z
N MET A 1 -16.49 -53.27 20.63
CA MET A 1 -17.17 -51.97 20.57
C MET A 1 -16.92 -51.28 21.90
N SER A 2 -15.96 -50.35 21.95
CA SER A 2 -15.62 -49.65 23.19
C SER A 2 -16.40 -48.34 23.21
N GLY A 3 -17.24 -48.19 24.23
CA GLY A 3 -18.24 -47.14 24.32
C GLY A 3 -17.65 -45.74 24.45
N GLU A 4 -18.31 -44.82 23.78
CA GLU A 4 -18.15 -43.37 23.89
C GLU A 4 -18.74 -42.91 25.24
N GLY A 5 -18.10 -43.30 26.35
CA GLY A 5 -18.42 -42.79 27.68
C GLY A 5 -17.90 -41.37 27.88
N PRO A 6 -18.48 -40.59 28.81
CA PRO A 6 -18.08 -39.20 29.10
C PRO A 6 -16.61 -39.05 29.55
N GLU A 7 -15.91 -40.15 29.84
CA GLU A 7 -14.49 -40.18 30.17
C GLU A 7 -13.56 -40.14 28.94
N SER A 8 -14.10 -40.22 27.72
CA SER A 8 -13.34 -40.15 26.47
C SER A 8 -13.11 -38.72 25.96
N ILE A 9 -13.56 -37.70 26.69
CA ILE A 9 -13.22 -36.32 26.34
C ILE A 9 -11.74 -36.11 26.70
N PRO A 10 -10.87 -35.75 25.74
CA PRO A 10 -9.47 -35.50 26.06
C PRO A 10 -9.42 -34.42 27.14
N THR A 11 -8.71 -34.67 28.25
CA THR A 11 -8.59 -33.78 29.41
C THR A 11 -8.12 -32.35 29.07
N SER A 12 -7.64 -32.11 27.85
CA SER A 12 -7.37 -30.77 27.28
C SER A 12 -8.61 -29.95 26.93
N ALA A 13 -9.80 -30.55 26.87
CA ALA A 13 -11.07 -29.91 26.52
C ALA A 13 -12.02 -29.73 27.73
N ASP A 14 -11.61 -30.16 28.93
CA ASP A 14 -12.41 -30.01 30.16
C ASP A 14 -12.31 -28.58 30.71
N PRO A 15 -13.42 -27.81 30.79
CA PRO A 15 -13.43 -26.44 31.31
C PRO A 15 -13.09 -26.34 32.79
N ARG A 16 -13.15 -27.43 33.56
CA ARG A 16 -12.71 -27.48 34.97
C ARG A 16 -11.20 -27.59 35.11
N SER A 17 -10.51 -28.05 34.06
CA SER A 17 -9.07 -28.14 34.06
C SER A 17 -8.48 -26.74 33.81
N ARG A 18 -7.80 -26.17 34.82
CA ARG A 18 -7.07 -24.89 34.69
C ARG A 18 -5.74 -25.05 33.93
N ARG A 19 -5.63 -26.09 33.10
CA ARG A 19 -4.41 -26.33 32.32
C ARG A 19 -4.32 -25.26 31.23
N PRO A 20 -3.16 -24.64 31.01
CA PRO A 20 -2.99 -23.67 29.94
C PRO A 20 -3.20 -24.38 28.60
N THR A 21 -4.37 -24.16 27.97
CA THR A 21 -4.62 -24.64 26.62
C THR A 21 -3.65 -23.92 25.69
N LYS A 22 -2.93 -24.66 24.83
CA LYS A 22 -2.13 -24.06 23.75
C LYS A 22 -3.01 -23.07 23.01
N LYS A 23 -2.70 -21.78 23.10
CA LYS A 23 -3.43 -20.72 22.41
C LYS A 23 -3.34 -21.06 20.92
N ARG A 24 -4.47 -21.46 20.32
CA ARG A 24 -4.54 -21.59 18.86
C ARG A 24 -4.25 -20.22 18.28
N ALA A 25 -3.35 -20.13 17.31
CA ALA A 25 -3.13 -18.90 16.57
C ALA A 25 -4.50 -18.46 16.02
N LEU A 26 -4.98 -17.29 16.46
CA LEU A 26 -6.24 -16.77 15.97
C LEU A 26 -6.08 -16.51 14.48
N THR A 27 -6.94 -17.12 13.68
CA THR A 27 -7.07 -16.75 12.27
C THR A 27 -7.76 -15.39 12.20
N PRO A 28 -7.53 -14.58 11.14
CA PRO A 28 -8.19 -13.28 11.00
C PRO A 28 -9.72 -13.38 11.13
N VAL A 29 -10.30 -14.45 10.59
CA VAL A 29 -11.75 -14.75 10.70
C VAL A 29 -12.18 -14.91 12.17
N THR A 30 -11.39 -15.61 12.99
CA THR A 30 -11.69 -15.76 14.42
C THR A 30 -11.54 -14.47 15.21
N GLU A 31 -10.65 -13.55 14.81
CA GLU A 31 -10.52 -12.23 15.44
C GLU A 31 -11.73 -11.34 15.13
N HIS A 32 -12.16 -11.33 13.87
CA HIS A 32 -13.35 -10.62 13.44
C HIS A 32 -14.60 -11.18 14.13
N ALA A 33 -14.75 -12.51 14.21
CA ALA A 33 -15.87 -13.14 14.90
C ALA A 33 -15.99 -12.71 16.36
N LYS A 34 -14.86 -12.63 17.09
CA LYS A 34 -14.84 -12.16 18.48
C LYS A 34 -15.25 -10.68 18.62
N HIS A 35 -14.80 -9.82 17.69
CA HIS A 35 -15.22 -8.43 17.69
C HIS A 35 -16.73 -8.31 17.41
N LEU A 36 -17.25 -9.10 16.47
CA LEU A 36 -18.68 -9.15 16.17
C LEU A 36 -19.48 -9.65 17.38
N GLU A 37 -19.04 -10.70 18.05
CA GLU A 37 -19.67 -11.22 19.27
C GLU A 37 -19.72 -10.15 20.39
N SER A 38 -18.65 -9.38 20.55
CA SER A 38 -18.62 -8.25 21.49
C SER A 38 -19.60 -7.13 21.10
N LEU A 39 -19.75 -6.82 19.81
CA LEU A 39 -20.70 -5.81 19.33
C LEU A 39 -22.15 -6.28 19.48
N PHE A 40 -22.44 -7.56 19.21
CA PHE A 40 -23.77 -8.14 19.33
C PHE A 40 -24.22 -8.36 20.78
N SER A 41 -23.30 -8.37 21.75
CA SER A 41 -23.67 -8.44 23.17
C SER A 41 -24.54 -7.25 23.63
N LYS A 42 -24.46 -6.10 22.95
CA LYS A 42 -25.24 -4.88 23.25
C LYS A 42 -25.66 -4.19 21.95
N PRO A 43 -26.71 -4.68 21.27
CA PRO A 43 -27.10 -4.17 19.96
C PRO A 43 -27.65 -2.73 20.00
N ASP A 44 -28.19 -2.28 21.13
CA ASP A 44 -28.75 -0.93 21.29
C ASP A 44 -27.68 0.15 21.55
N GLN A 45 -26.41 -0.24 21.71
CA GLN A 45 -25.33 0.71 21.99
C GLN A 45 -24.92 1.48 20.73
N GLU A 46 -24.98 2.82 20.79
CA GLU A 46 -24.50 3.67 19.70
C GLU A 46 -23.00 3.46 19.42
N ILE A 47 -22.68 3.09 18.17
CA ILE A 47 -21.30 2.89 17.72
C ILE A 47 -20.75 4.22 17.25
N ARG A 48 -19.82 4.80 18.03
CA ARG A 48 -19.08 6.00 17.64
C ARG A 48 -17.98 5.63 16.66
N LEU A 49 -18.26 5.83 15.36
CA LEU A 49 -17.22 5.72 14.34
C LEU A 49 -16.22 6.87 14.52
N PRO A 50 -14.91 6.61 14.34
CA PRO A 50 -13.96 7.70 14.29
C PRO A 50 -14.34 8.62 13.13
N PRO A 51 -14.21 9.95 13.30
CA PRO A 51 -14.41 10.88 12.20
C PRO A 51 -13.43 10.55 11.06
N ALA A 52 -13.79 10.97 9.84
CA ALA A 52 -12.96 10.74 8.66
C ALA A 52 -11.49 11.17 8.91
N PRO A 53 -10.50 10.45 8.37
CA PRO A 53 -9.10 10.84 8.52
C PRO A 53 -8.91 12.26 7.98
N GLY A 54 -8.61 13.21 8.87
CA GLY A 54 -8.49 14.64 8.57
C GLY A 54 -9.59 15.54 9.14
N ALA A 55 -10.71 14.99 9.61
CA ALA A 55 -11.74 15.76 10.31
C ALA A 55 -11.36 16.13 11.76
N VAL A 56 -10.48 15.33 12.39
CA VAL A 56 -9.75 15.80 13.58
C VAL A 56 -8.61 16.65 13.05
N ALA A 57 -8.60 17.95 13.38
CA ALA A 57 -7.54 18.86 12.99
C ALA A 57 -6.18 18.18 13.23
N LYS A 58 -5.43 17.92 12.14
CA LYS A 58 -4.02 17.50 12.21
C LYS A 58 -3.37 18.45 13.21
N ARG A 59 -2.64 17.94 14.21
CA ARG A 59 -2.02 18.70 15.32
C ARG A 59 -1.69 20.14 14.92
N ALA A 60 -2.69 21.01 15.01
CA ALA A 60 -2.56 22.34 14.46
C ALA A 60 -1.69 23.05 15.47
N VAL A 61 -0.58 23.61 15.00
CA VAL A 61 0.27 24.41 15.88
C VAL A 61 -0.58 25.57 16.35
N ALA A 62 -0.90 25.58 17.65
CA ALA A 62 -1.82 26.55 18.22
C ALA A 62 -1.34 27.96 17.88
N ALA A 63 -2.26 28.81 17.44
CA ALA A 63 -1.94 30.19 17.12
C ALA A 63 -1.26 30.86 18.33
N PRO A 64 -0.21 31.67 18.11
CA PRO A 64 0.43 32.39 19.20
C PRO A 64 -0.61 33.30 19.87
N PRO A 65 -0.62 33.38 21.21
CA PRO A 65 -1.55 34.26 21.92
C PRO A 65 -1.25 35.73 21.55
N GLU A 66 -2.31 36.51 21.30
CA GLU A 66 -2.18 37.92 20.89
C GLU A 66 -1.59 38.81 22.00
N ILE A 67 -1.96 38.54 23.25
CA ILE A 67 -1.52 39.33 24.40
C ILE A 67 -0.82 38.39 25.39
N VAL A 68 0.45 38.70 25.67
CA VAL A 68 1.18 38.08 26.77
C VAL A 68 1.10 39.02 27.96
N THR A 69 0.40 38.61 29.02
CA THR A 69 0.13 39.45 30.20
C THR A 69 1.30 39.51 31.19
N ASN A 70 2.27 38.60 31.06
CA ASN A 70 3.31 38.37 32.07
C ASN A 70 4.67 38.93 31.63
N VAL A 71 4.68 40.07 30.92
CA VAL A 71 5.91 40.68 30.41
C VAL A 71 6.53 41.54 31.50
N GLN A 72 7.68 41.09 32.02
CA GLN A 72 8.50 41.88 32.94
C GLN A 72 9.21 43.01 32.16
N GLY A 73 9.48 44.15 32.81
CA GLY A 73 10.05 45.33 32.15
C GLY A 73 11.38 45.05 31.42
N SER A 74 11.66 45.82 30.37
CA SER A 74 12.77 45.54 29.43
C SER A 74 14.18 45.56 30.04
N SER A 75 14.36 46.25 31.17
CA SER A 75 15.62 46.32 31.92
C SER A 75 15.66 45.38 33.14
N ALA A 76 14.59 44.64 33.40
CA ALA A 76 14.51 43.77 34.55
C ALA A 76 15.33 42.48 34.31
N GLY A 77 16.00 41.98 35.35
CA GLY A 77 16.85 40.79 35.25
C GLY A 77 16.07 39.50 34.97
N ALA A 78 16.78 38.46 34.51
CA ALA A 78 16.18 37.14 34.24
C ALA A 78 15.62 36.51 35.52
N GLY A 79 14.32 36.22 35.51
CA GLY A 79 13.65 35.49 36.59
C GLY A 79 13.93 33.98 36.52
N SER A 80 13.66 33.25 37.61
CA SER A 80 13.84 31.79 37.68
C SER A 80 12.97 30.99 36.70
N GLY A 81 11.82 31.57 36.29
CA GLY A 81 10.91 30.96 35.32
C GLY A 81 11.25 31.23 33.85
N GLU A 82 12.16 32.17 33.56
CA GLU A 82 12.44 32.63 32.18
C GLU A 82 12.97 31.50 31.30
N PHE A 83 13.80 30.61 31.87
CA PHE A 83 14.31 29.44 31.16
C PHE A 83 13.18 28.53 30.65
N HIS A 84 12.13 28.32 31.44
CA HIS A 84 11.01 27.47 31.04
C HIS A 84 10.12 28.16 30.01
N VAL A 85 9.96 29.48 30.10
CA VAL A 85 9.25 30.28 29.09
C VAL A 85 9.96 30.15 27.74
N TYR A 86 11.27 30.35 27.70
CA TYR A 86 12.08 30.17 26.50
C TYR A 86 12.03 28.74 25.95
N LYS A 87 12.15 27.73 26.81
CA LYS A 87 12.07 26.31 26.39
C LYS A 87 10.71 26.01 25.75
N ALA A 88 9.64 26.53 26.31
CA ALA A 88 8.29 26.34 25.76
C ALA A 88 8.11 27.12 24.44
N SER A 89 8.55 28.38 24.36
CA SER A 89 8.44 29.19 23.14
C SER A 89 9.27 28.60 21.99
N ARG A 90 10.52 28.20 22.25
CA ARG A 90 11.38 27.55 21.26
C ARG A 90 10.77 26.23 20.76
N ARG A 91 10.20 25.41 21.64
CA ARG A 91 9.54 24.17 21.23
C ARG A 91 8.32 24.44 20.35
N ARG A 92 7.48 25.41 20.72
CA ARG A 92 6.34 25.84 19.90
C ARG A 92 6.78 26.32 18.52
N GLU A 93 7.87 27.07 18.46
CA GLU A 93 8.41 27.60 17.20
C GLU A 93 8.98 26.50 16.29
N TYR A 94 9.72 25.53 16.85
CA TYR A 94 10.19 24.39 16.08
C TYR A 94 9.05 23.51 15.58
N ASP A 95 8.04 23.27 16.41
CA ASP A 95 6.83 22.56 16.01
C ASP A 95 6.10 23.33 14.88
N ARG A 96 6.06 24.66 14.93
CA ARG A 96 5.51 25.55 13.89
C ARG A 96 6.24 25.41 12.56
N LEU A 97 7.55 25.61 12.57
CA LEU A 97 8.38 25.52 11.36
C LEU A 97 8.32 24.12 10.76
N ARG A 98 8.39 23.09 11.61
CA ARG A 98 8.28 21.69 11.16
C ARG A 98 6.92 21.40 10.51
N ALA A 99 5.81 21.85 11.10
CA ALA A 99 4.49 21.66 10.51
C ALA A 99 4.38 22.33 9.14
N MET A 100 4.85 23.58 9.03
CA MET A 100 4.87 24.31 7.76
C MET A 100 5.73 23.59 6.69
N ASP A 101 6.92 23.13 7.06
CA ASP A 101 7.78 22.38 6.13
C ASP A 101 7.16 21.03 5.70
N GLU A 102 6.51 20.33 6.62
CA GLU A 102 5.81 19.07 6.34
C GLU A 102 4.59 19.28 5.43
N GLU A 103 3.84 20.37 5.62
CA GLU A 103 2.72 20.76 4.75
C GLU A 103 3.20 21.06 3.33
N VAL A 104 4.22 21.91 3.18
CA VAL A 104 4.80 22.24 1.86
C VAL A 104 5.33 21.00 1.14
N LYS A 105 5.96 20.07 1.88
CA LYS A 105 6.42 18.79 1.31
C LYS A 105 5.24 17.91 0.86
N GLN A 106 4.17 17.83 1.66
CA GLN A 106 2.97 17.07 1.30
C GLN A 106 2.28 17.67 0.08
N GLU A 107 2.13 18.99 0.01
CA GLU A 107 1.52 19.69 -1.12
C GLU A 107 2.27 19.41 -2.42
N LYS A 108 3.60 19.60 -2.43
CA LYS A 108 4.43 19.30 -3.60
C LYS A 108 4.33 17.84 -4.03
N ALA A 109 4.41 16.91 -3.08
CA ALA A 109 4.29 15.49 -3.38
C ALA A 109 2.91 15.13 -3.96
N ASN A 110 1.83 15.75 -3.45
CA ASN A 110 0.48 15.55 -3.96
C ASN A 110 0.32 16.13 -5.37
N GLU A 111 0.81 17.34 -5.62
CA GLU A 111 0.80 17.98 -6.95
C GLU A 111 1.56 17.14 -7.98
N GLU A 112 2.74 16.65 -7.62
CA GLU A 112 3.54 15.77 -8.48
C GLU A 112 2.82 14.44 -8.76
N PHE A 113 2.20 13.86 -7.74
CA PHE A 113 1.43 12.62 -7.88
C PHE A 113 0.21 12.81 -8.79
N GLU A 114 -0.55 13.89 -8.59
CA GLU A 114 -1.72 14.22 -9.41
C GLU A 114 -1.34 14.48 -10.86
N ARG A 115 -0.25 15.23 -11.09
CA ARG A 115 0.29 15.47 -12.42
C ARG A 115 0.69 14.16 -13.11
N GLN A 116 1.44 13.30 -12.43
CA GLN A 116 1.84 12.00 -12.98
C GLN A 116 0.64 11.09 -13.26
N LYS A 117 -0.36 11.10 -12.37
CA LYS A 117 -1.58 10.32 -12.52
C LYS A 117 -2.38 10.79 -13.74
N ALA A 118 -2.54 12.11 -13.90
CA ALA A 118 -3.22 12.70 -15.06
C ALA A 118 -2.49 12.39 -16.37
N GLU A 119 -1.16 12.46 -16.38
CA GLU A 119 -0.36 12.14 -17.56
C GLU A 119 -0.49 10.65 -17.95
N ARG A 120 -0.43 9.74 -16.97
CA ARG A 120 -0.63 8.30 -17.22
C ARG A 120 -2.04 8.02 -17.75
N ALA A 121 -3.07 8.63 -17.14
CA ALA A 121 -4.44 8.51 -17.60
C ALA A 121 -4.61 9.01 -19.05
N ALA A 122 -4.05 10.18 -19.38
CA ALA A 122 -4.09 10.71 -20.74
C ALA A 122 -3.40 9.79 -21.75
N ARG A 123 -2.21 9.24 -21.40
CA ARG A 123 -1.49 8.28 -22.25
C ARG A 123 -2.32 7.01 -22.51
N ASP A 124 -3.02 6.51 -21.50
CA ASP A 124 -3.88 5.33 -21.62
C ASP A 124 -5.16 5.64 -22.42
N GLU A 125 -5.75 6.82 -22.24
CA GLU A 125 -6.90 7.30 -23.02
C GLU A 125 -6.55 7.48 -24.51
N GLU A 126 -5.38 8.02 -24.83
CA GLU A 126 -4.93 8.14 -26.22
C GLU A 126 -4.72 6.77 -26.88
N ARG A 127 -4.11 5.83 -26.16
CA ARG A 127 -3.90 4.45 -26.65
C ARG A 127 -5.24 3.75 -26.86
N THR A 128 -6.15 3.85 -25.91
CA THR A 128 -7.48 3.24 -25.99
C THR A 128 -8.32 3.90 -27.08
N ARG A 129 -8.26 5.22 -27.26
CA ARG A 129 -8.91 5.96 -28.36
C ARG A 129 -8.41 5.51 -29.72
N LYS A 130 -7.08 5.50 -29.96
CA LYS A 130 -6.49 5.02 -31.22
C LYS A 130 -6.91 3.59 -31.54
N ASN A 131 -6.96 2.72 -30.53
CA ASN A 131 -7.40 1.33 -30.71
C ASN A 131 -8.91 1.21 -30.96
N ARG A 132 -9.74 2.03 -30.29
CA ARG A 132 -11.19 2.10 -30.52
C ARG A 132 -11.50 2.57 -31.94
N GLU A 133 -10.86 3.64 -32.40
CA GLU A 133 -11.01 4.16 -33.77
C GLU A 133 -10.62 3.11 -34.82
N LYS A 134 -9.52 2.35 -34.58
CA LYS A 134 -9.13 1.24 -35.47
C LYS A 134 -10.19 0.13 -35.51
N ARG A 135 -10.78 -0.23 -34.38
CA ARG A 135 -11.86 -1.25 -34.30
C ARG A 135 -13.15 -0.76 -34.97
N GLU A 136 -13.52 0.50 -34.77
CA GLU A 136 -14.71 1.09 -35.39
C GLU A 136 -14.56 1.20 -36.91
N LYS A 137 -13.40 1.62 -37.42
CA LYS A 137 -13.11 1.61 -38.86
C LYS A 137 -13.22 0.20 -39.45
N LYS A 138 -12.71 -0.84 -38.77
CA LYS A 138 -12.89 -2.24 -39.20
C LYS A 138 -14.36 -2.65 -39.17
N LYS A 139 -15.10 -2.32 -38.10
CA LYS A 139 -16.54 -2.62 -37.99
C LYS A 139 -17.37 -1.93 -39.07
N GLN A 140 -17.05 -0.67 -39.40
CA GLN A 140 -17.70 0.07 -40.48
C GLN A 140 -17.40 -0.55 -41.85
N LYS A 141 -16.17 -1.00 -42.11
CA LYS A 141 -15.82 -1.72 -43.36
C LYS A 141 -16.58 -3.04 -43.50
N VAL A 142 -16.66 -3.84 -42.43
CA VAL A 142 -17.45 -5.09 -42.41
C VAL A 142 -18.95 -4.82 -42.58
N LYS A 143 -19.48 -3.74 -41.99
CA LYS A 143 -20.88 -3.34 -42.21
C LYS A 143 -21.15 -2.79 -43.62
N ARG A 144 -20.13 -2.26 -44.30
CA ARG A 144 -20.23 -1.65 -45.64
C ARG A 144 -19.89 -2.63 -46.79
N GLY A 145 -19.59 -3.90 -46.54
CA GLY A 145 -19.49 -4.91 -47.60
C GLY A 145 -19.55 -6.36 -47.10
N PRO A 146 -20.11 -7.32 -47.87
CA PRO A 146 -20.56 -7.22 -49.26
C PRO A 146 -22.09 -7.23 -49.40
N ALA A 147 -22.68 -6.12 -49.84
CA ALA A 147 -24.03 -6.08 -50.41
C ALA A 147 -24.00 -6.00 -51.95
N ALA A 148 -22.85 -6.28 -52.58
CA ALA A 148 -22.71 -6.25 -54.03
C ALA A 148 -21.56 -7.17 -54.49
N THR A 149 -21.80 -8.48 -54.44
CA THR A 149 -21.38 -9.49 -55.44
C THR A 149 -21.92 -10.85 -55.01
N GLY A 150 -22.59 -11.52 -55.94
CA GLY A 150 -23.46 -12.66 -55.67
C GLY A 150 -22.77 -14.01 -55.44
N ALA A 151 -23.63 -14.95 -55.05
CA ALA A 151 -23.63 -16.38 -55.29
C ALA A 151 -22.29 -17.15 -55.38
N GLY A 152 -22.14 -18.09 -54.44
CA GLY A 152 -21.56 -19.42 -54.69
C GLY A 152 -20.04 -19.54 -54.51
N GLY A 153 -19.61 -20.43 -53.61
CA GLY A 153 -18.22 -20.89 -53.59
C GLY A 153 -17.76 -21.44 -52.26
N ALA A 154 -17.53 -22.74 -52.22
CA ALA A 154 -17.15 -23.55 -51.07
C ALA A 154 -15.92 -23.05 -50.29
N ALA A 155 -15.95 -23.31 -48.99
CA ALA A 155 -14.82 -23.19 -48.08
C ALA A 155 -13.64 -24.08 -48.49
N PRO A 156 -12.41 -23.64 -48.20
CA PRO A 156 -11.45 -24.58 -47.63
C PRO A 156 -10.86 -24.06 -46.30
N ILE A 157 -10.74 -25.00 -45.40
CA ILE A 157 -10.15 -24.94 -44.06
C ILE A 157 -8.66 -24.57 -44.18
N VAL A 158 -8.21 -23.49 -43.53
CA VAL A 158 -6.78 -23.22 -43.33
C VAL A 158 -6.47 -23.09 -41.85
N LYS A 159 -5.68 -24.08 -41.41
CA LYS A 159 -4.99 -24.29 -40.13
C LYS A 159 -4.49 -22.99 -39.49
N VAL A 160 -4.84 -22.80 -38.22
CA VAL A 160 -4.23 -21.79 -37.35
C VAL A 160 -2.81 -22.24 -37.02
N THR A 161 -1.80 -21.57 -37.58
CA THR A 161 -0.41 -21.63 -37.10
C THR A 161 -0.02 -20.23 -36.64
N ALA A 162 0.30 -20.13 -35.34
CA ALA A 162 0.72 -18.91 -34.67
C ALA A 162 2.03 -18.35 -35.27
N PRO A 163 2.18 -17.02 -35.43
CA PRO A 163 3.46 -16.44 -35.81
C PRO A 163 4.32 -16.22 -34.55
N THR A 164 5.27 -17.12 -34.32
CA THR A 164 6.48 -16.84 -33.54
C THR A 164 7.33 -15.83 -34.31
N VAL A 165 7.45 -14.61 -33.79
CA VAL A 165 8.46 -13.64 -34.22
C VAL A 165 9.80 -14.02 -33.59
N LYS A 166 10.72 -14.52 -34.42
CA LYS A 166 12.15 -14.54 -34.12
C LYS A 166 12.72 -13.19 -34.53
N ALA A 167 13.37 -12.50 -33.60
CA ALA A 167 14.36 -11.48 -33.91
C ALA A 167 15.73 -12.14 -33.70
N ASP A 168 16.51 -12.19 -34.76
CA ASP A 168 17.94 -12.49 -34.72
C ASP A 168 18.67 -11.26 -34.20
N ASP A 169 19.58 -11.42 -33.24
CA ASP A 169 20.89 -10.75 -33.29
C ASP A 169 21.92 -11.40 -32.35
N ALA A 170 23.03 -11.75 -33.00
CA ALA A 170 24.42 -11.90 -32.55
C ALA A 170 24.80 -12.63 -31.25
N LYS A 171 25.51 -13.75 -31.46
CA LYS A 171 26.53 -14.35 -30.59
C LYS A 171 27.58 -13.31 -30.17
N ASP A 172 28.05 -13.41 -28.93
CA ASP A 172 29.47 -13.68 -28.67
C ASP A 172 29.65 -14.31 -27.27
N ALA A 173 30.26 -15.49 -27.25
CA ALA A 173 30.66 -16.21 -26.05
C ALA A 173 31.93 -17.00 -26.33
N ASN A 174 33.02 -16.67 -25.62
CA ASN A 174 34.04 -17.60 -25.07
C ASN A 174 35.03 -16.75 -24.25
N GLY A 175 35.30 -16.95 -22.95
CA GLY A 175 35.77 -18.17 -22.27
C GLY A 175 37.27 -17.94 -21.92
N GLY A 176 37.84 -18.20 -20.75
CA GLY A 176 37.43 -18.80 -19.47
C GLY A 176 38.69 -18.99 -18.58
N SER A 177 38.54 -19.70 -17.45
CA SER A 177 39.59 -20.32 -16.59
C SER A 177 40.30 -19.38 -15.56
N LYS A 178 40.55 -19.68 -14.27
CA LYS A 178 40.56 -20.91 -13.43
C LYS A 178 40.74 -20.56 -11.93
N GLY A 179 40.37 -21.47 -11.02
CA GLY A 179 40.91 -21.66 -9.65
C GLY A 179 39.82 -21.68 -8.55
N THR A 180 39.30 -22.83 -8.07
CA THR A 180 39.80 -23.73 -6.99
C THR A 180 40.11 -22.95 -5.68
N ASP A 181 39.53 -23.19 -4.50
CA ASP A 181 39.19 -24.44 -3.81
C ASP A 181 38.26 -24.22 -2.57
N THR A 182 37.73 -25.35 -2.09
CA THR A 182 37.37 -25.70 -0.69
C THR A 182 36.01 -25.32 -0.08
N ALA A 183 35.47 -26.30 0.65
CA ALA A 183 34.09 -26.48 1.07
C ALA A 183 33.93 -26.45 2.59
N THR A 184 32.82 -25.90 3.11
CA THR A 184 31.94 -26.47 4.17
C THR A 184 30.69 -25.57 4.36
N PRO A 185 29.52 -26.10 4.81
CA PRO A 185 28.22 -25.47 4.61
C PRO A 185 27.65 -24.81 5.89
N GLU A 186 27.16 -23.57 5.80
CA GLU A 186 26.26 -23.02 6.84
C GLU A 186 25.15 -22.12 6.24
N ALA A 187 23.93 -22.39 6.70
CA ALA A 187 22.71 -21.58 6.81
C ALA A 187 22.38 -20.54 5.72
N ALA A 188 21.29 -20.81 5.00
CA ALA A 188 20.62 -19.86 4.11
C ALA A 188 20.15 -18.60 4.85
N SER A 189 20.79 -17.46 4.58
CA SER A 189 20.24 -16.12 4.84
C SER A 189 19.83 -15.46 3.53
N SER A 190 18.60 -14.96 3.50
CA SER A 190 17.95 -14.26 2.38
C SER A 190 18.82 -13.15 1.77
N ALA A 191 18.89 -13.12 0.44
CA ALA A 191 19.57 -12.10 -0.35
C ALA A 191 19.05 -10.68 -0.03
N GLY A 192 19.93 -9.85 0.55
CA GLY A 192 19.74 -8.40 0.65
C GLY A 192 20.13 -7.71 -0.65
N LEU A 193 19.32 -6.75 -1.09
CA LEU A 193 19.64 -5.83 -2.18
C LEU A 193 20.82 -4.93 -1.73
N VAL A 194 21.96 -5.03 -2.41
CA VAL A 194 23.07 -4.08 -2.27
C VAL A 194 22.86 -2.99 -3.32
N ILE A 195 22.55 -1.78 -2.88
CA ILE A 195 22.53 -0.58 -3.72
C ILE A 195 23.91 0.05 -3.60
N HIS A 196 24.61 0.20 -4.74
CA HIS A 196 25.83 0.99 -4.83
C HIS A 196 25.43 2.43 -5.14
N ASP A 197 25.74 3.35 -4.22
CA ASP A 197 25.76 4.79 -4.50
C ASP A 197 27.13 5.12 -5.09
N ASP A 198 27.16 5.44 -6.39
CA ASP A 198 28.34 6.00 -7.06
C ASP A 198 28.38 7.52 -6.83
N ASP A 199 29.49 8.02 -6.28
CA ASP A 199 29.99 9.40 -6.42
C ASP A 199 30.87 9.51 -7.68
#